data_AF-A0A3D5DD93-F1
#
_entry.id   AF-A0A3D5DD93-F1
#
_cell.length_a   1.000
_cell.length_b   1.000
_cell.length_c   1.000
_cell.angle_alpha   90.00
_cell.angle_beta   90.00
_cell.angle_gamma   90.00
#
_symmetry.space_group_name_H-M   'P 1'
#
loop_
_entity.id
_entity.type
_entity.pdbx_description
1 polymer ?
#
loop_
_entity_poly.entity_id
_entity_poly.type
_entity_poly.pdbx_seq_one_letter_code
_entity_poly.pdbx_strand_id
1 'polypeptide(L)' 'MHFEYNDKTQQLLAQVREFMIEHLYPNEAEMLAQIEEGDRWAPYPLLETLKTKAKEAGLWNLFLP' A
#
# COMPACT_ATOMS: atom_id res chain seq x y z
N MET A 1 -4.95 -6.63 -31.61
CA MET A 1 -4.77 -7.16 -30.25
C MET A 1 -5.31 -6.11 -29.28
N HIS A 2 -6.13 -6.52 -28.31
CA HIS A 2 -6.55 -5.63 -27.22
C HIS A 2 -5.61 -5.86 -26.03
N PHE A 3 -4.83 -4.84 -25.69
CA PHE A 3 -3.84 -4.88 -24.60
C PHE A 3 -4.33 -4.20 -23.32
N GLU A 4 -5.54 -3.63 -23.36
CA GLU A 4 -6.12 -2.89 -22.24
C GLU A 4 -6.64 -3.84 -21.17
N TYR A 5 -6.50 -3.40 -19.91
CA TYR A 5 -7.12 -4.06 -18.78
C TYR A 5 -8.63 -3.85 -18.77
N ASN A 6 -9.37 -4.81 -18.21
CA ASN A 6 -10.81 -4.65 -17.97
C ASN A 6 -11.10 -3.53 -16.95
N ASP A 7 -12.35 -3.06 -16.92
CA ASP A 7 -12.77 -1.95 -16.06
C ASP A 7 -12.46 -2.18 -14.57
N LYS A 8 -12.64 -3.41 -14.08
CA LYS A 8 -12.34 -3.77 -12.69
C LYS A 8 -10.86 -3.57 -12.36
N THR A 9 -9.97 -4.03 -13.24
CA THR A 9 -8.53 -3.88 -13.06
C THR A 9 -8.11 -2.41 -13.18
N GLN A 10 -8.71 -1.64 -14.08
CA GLN A 10 -8.44 -0.20 -14.18
C GLN A 10 -8.84 0.56 -12.91
N GLN A 11 -10.01 0.24 -12.35
CA GLN A 11 -10.46 0.82 -11.07
C GLN A 11 -9.53 0.46 -9.92
N LEU A 12 -9.14 -0.81 -9.79
CA LEU A 12 -8.17 -1.25 -8.78
C LEU A 12 -6.82 -0.55 -8.91
N LEU A 13 -6.32 -0.38 -10.14
CA LEU A 13 -5.07 0.36 -10.39
C LEU A 13 -5.17 1.82 -9.95
N ALA A 14 -6.29 2.48 -10.21
CA ALA A 14 -6.52 3.86 -9.77
C ALA A 14 -6.53 3.96 -8.24
N GLN A 15 -7.29 3.10 -7.56
CA GLN A 15 -7.38 3.08 -6.10
C GLN A 15 -6.03 2.81 -5.43
N VAL A 16 -5.24 1.86 -5.96
CA VAL A 16 -3.89 1.57 -5.44
C VAL A 16 -2.98 2.78 -5.61
N ARG A 17 -3.01 3.45 -6.76
CA ARG A 17 -2.18 4.64 -7.01
C ARG A 17 -2.53 5.79 -6.08
N GLU A 18 -3.82 6.07 -5.90
CA GLU A 18 -4.30 7.10 -4.97
C GLU A 18 -3.86 6.78 -3.54
N PHE A 19 -4.04 5.54 -3.09
CA PHE A 19 -3.59 5.10 -1.76
C PHE A 19 -2.08 5.30 -1.56
N MET A 20 -1.26 5.02 -2.59
CA MET A 20 0.18 5.27 -2.52
C MET A 20 0.52 6.75 -2.40
N ILE A 21 -0.14 7.61 -3.17
CA ILE A 21 0.04 9.07 -3.14
C ILE A 21 -0.37 9.67 -1.80
N GLU A 22 -1.49 9.23 -1.26
CA GLU A 22 -2.04 9.80 -0.02
C GLU A 22 -1.38 9.25 1.25
N HIS A 23 -0.89 8.01 1.22
CA HIS A 23 -0.49 7.32 2.45
C HIS A 23 0.91 6.72 2.44
N LEU A 24 1.49 6.33 1.30
CA LEU A 24 2.84 5.73 1.30
C LEU A 24 3.91 6.81 1.09
N TYR A 25 3.87 7.52 -0.04
CA TYR A 25 4.94 8.46 -0.40
C TYR A 25 5.16 9.58 0.64
N PRO A 26 4.11 10.18 1.25
CA PRO A 26 4.32 11.20 2.28
C PRO A 26 5.00 10.65 3.54
N ASN A 27 4.88 9.35 3.79
CA ASN A 27 5.39 8.68 4.98
C ASN A 27 6.73 7.98 4.74
N GLU A 28 7.27 7.97 3.51
CA GLU A 28 8.46 7.20 3.15
C GLU A 28 9.69 7.52 4.02
N ALA A 29 9.94 8.80 4.29
CA ALA A 29 11.04 9.23 5.14
C ALA A 29 10.90 8.72 6.59
N GLU A 30 9.69 8.81 7.15
CA GLU A 30 9.38 8.31 8.51
C GLU A 30 9.47 6.78 8.56
N MET A 31 8.99 6.08 7.53
CA MET A 31 9.12 4.64 7.41
C MET A 31 10.59 4.21 7.43
N LEU A 32 11.44 4.89 6.65
CA LEU A 32 12.88 4.61 6.62
C LEU A 32 13.54 4.88 7.96
N ALA A 33 13.21 5.99 8.63
CA ALA A 33 13.73 6.30 9.97
C ALA A 33 13.35 5.20 10.99
N GLN A 34 12.09 4.75 11.01
CA GLN A 34 11.65 3.69 11.92
C GLN A 34 12.27 2.32 11.60
N ILE A 35 12.59 2.05 10.33
CA ILE A 35 13.32 0.84 9.93
C ILE A 35 14.77 0.88 10.42
N GLU A 36 15.42 2.04 10.38
CA GLU A 36 16.80 2.21 10.84
C GLU A 36 16.93 2.19 12.38
N GLU A 37 15.97 2.78 13.09
CA GLU A 37 15.97 2.85 14.56
C GLU A 37 15.45 1.56 15.23
N GLY A 38 14.54 0.84 14.55
CA GLY A 38 13.85 -0.31 15.09
C GLY A 38 14.63 -1.63 15.03
N ASP A 39 14.00 -2.70 15.54
CA ASP A 39 14.50 -4.06 15.31
C ASP A 39 14.29 -4.42 13.83
N ARG A 40 15.40 -4.69 13.13
CA ARG A 40 15.43 -5.12 11.73
C ARG A 40 14.52 -6.32 11.43
N TRP A 41 14.23 -7.15 12.43
CA TRP A 41 13.40 -8.35 12.30
C TRP A 41 11.95 -8.14 12.72
N ALA A 42 11.60 -6.95 13.22
CA ALA A 42 10.25 -6.60 13.64
C ALA A 42 9.58 -5.62 12.65
N PRO A 43 8.24 -5.67 12.51
CA PRO A 43 7.53 -4.64 11.77
C PRO A 43 7.59 -3.30 12.52
N TYR A 44 7.79 -2.21 11.78
CA TYR A 44 7.76 -0.86 12.34
C TYR A 44 6.30 -0.38 12.59
N PRO A 45 6.05 0.45 13.62
CA PRO A 45 4.70 0.84 14.03
C PRO A 45 3.84 1.44 12.92
N LEU A 46 4.42 2.27 12.05
CA LEU A 46 3.68 2.92 10.98
C LEU A 46 3.13 1.92 9.94
N LEU A 47 3.82 0.79 9.74
CA LEU A 47 3.38 -0.26 8.82
C LEU A 47 2.01 -0.83 9.21
N GLU A 48 1.78 -1.09 10.49
CA GLU A 48 0.52 -1.67 10.98
C GLU A 48 -0.67 -0.70 10.79
N THR A 49 -0.40 0.59 10.95
CA THR A 49 -1.39 1.64 10.66
C THR A 49 -1.73 1.68 9.17
N LEU A 50 -0.73 1.63 8.29
CA LEU A 50 -0.93 1.62 6.84
C LEU A 50 -1.66 0.35 6.36
N LYS A 51 -1.32 -0.82 6.92
CA LYS A 51 -2.02 -2.09 6.63
C LYS A 51 -3.49 -2.02 7.02
N THR A 52 -3.82 -1.43 8.16
CA THR A 52 -5.21 -1.25 8.60
C THR A 52 -5.99 -0.37 7.62
N LYS A 53 -5.42 0.77 7.21
CA LYS A 53 -6.02 1.64 6.18
C LYS A 53 -6.21 0.92 4.85
N ALA A 54 -5.24 0.12 4.41
CA ALA A 54 -5.34 -0.64 3.16
C ALA A 54 -6.48 -1.67 3.22
N LYS A 55 -6.67 -2.34 4.37
CA LYS A 55 -7.81 -3.25 4.60
C LYS A 55 -9.15 -2.53 4.54
N GLU A 56 -9.26 -1.39 5.20
CA GLU A 56 -10.49 -0.56 5.19
C GLU A 56 -10.83 -0.05 3.78
N ALA A 57 -9.80 0.28 2.98
CA ALA A 57 -9.95 0.67 1.59
C ALA A 57 -10.25 -0.51 0.63
N GLY A 58 -10.32 -1.75 1.12
CA GLY A 58 -10.53 -2.95 0.30
C GLY A 58 -9.31 -3.34 -0.56
N LEU A 59 -8.14 -2.73 -0.32
CA LEU A 59 -6.89 -2.99 -1.03
C LEU A 59 -6.06 -4.08 -0.34
N TRP A 60 -6.73 -5.17 0.06
CA TRP A 60 -6.11 -6.27 0.82
C TRP A 60 -6.23 -7.59 0.10
N ASN A 61 -5.17 -8.41 0.17
CA ASN A 61 -5.11 -9.73 -0.47
C ASN A 61 -5.42 -9.73 -1.98
N LEU A 62 -5.09 -8.66 -2.71
CA LEU A 62 -5.36 -8.53 -4.15
C LEU A 62 -4.64 -9.57 -5.03
N PHE A 63 -3.71 -10.35 -4.46
CA PHE A 63 -3.01 -11.45 -5.13
C PHE A 63 -3.76 -12.80 -5.07
N LEU A 64 -4.83 -12.88 -4.27
CA LEU A 64 -5.68 -14.07 -4.21
C LEU A 64 -6.68 -14.05 -5.39
N PRO A 65 -6.89 -15.19 -6.08
CA PRO A 65 -7.81 -15.30 -7.22
C PRO A 65 -9.29 -15.17 -6.84
#